data_AF-A0A8I3A5W5-F1
#
_entry.id   AF-A0A8I3A5W5-F1
#
_cell.length_a   1.000
_cell.length_b   1.000
_cell.length_c   1.000
_cell.angle_alpha   90.00
_cell.angle_beta   90.00
_cell.angle_gamma   90.00
#
_symmetry.space_group_name_H-M   'P 1'
#
loop_
_entity.id
_entity.type
_entity.pdbx_description
1 polymer ?
#
loop_
_entity_poly.entity_id
_entity_poly.type
_entity_poly.pdbx_seq_one_letter_code
_entity_poly.pdbx_strand_id
1 'polypeptide(L)'
;MGGGRIITLRSLCDSFPSPYRDNMFREREIRLRAERADLEDTIESLRAQDERSNERIADLEKAIQELRIQLVTSQQERAHVNEIIGNSNSKTTHLEKTIRELRTELSDFQQRANGLLHAHEQKHQCETLYAAGHVHDAAQTLLEITNTMTSEVRANRLIMDWLAEFTTGCISTLETTGDRRSNAEKHEEALTSYSTALSLTPSNPNTLLLKWASQVLIRGSANEALCAAYKVCFA
;
A
#
# COMPACT_ATOMS: atom_id res chain seq x y z
N MET A 1 -37.31 -112.05 -0.04
CA MET A 1 -37.70 -110.67 0.31
C MET A 1 -38.17 -110.66 1.75
N GLY A 2 -37.31 -110.26 2.69
CA GLY A 2 -37.67 -110.04 4.09
C GLY A 2 -37.49 -108.55 4.37
N GLY A 3 -38.57 -107.79 4.26
CA GLY A 3 -38.56 -106.34 4.45
C GLY A 3 -38.23 -105.98 5.89
N GLY A 4 -37.11 -105.28 6.08
CA GLY A 4 -36.81 -104.59 7.34
C GLY A 4 -37.84 -103.50 7.57
N ARG A 5 -38.75 -103.72 8.53
CA ARG A 5 -39.72 -102.70 8.91
C ARG A 5 -38.99 -101.53 9.54
N ILE A 6 -39.11 -100.36 8.92
CA ILE A 6 -38.83 -99.07 9.53
C ILE A 6 -39.79 -98.94 10.71
N ILE A 7 -39.28 -99.12 11.92
CA ILE A 7 -40.04 -98.88 13.13
C ILE A 7 -40.20 -97.37 13.26
N THR A 8 -41.44 -96.89 13.17
CA THR A 8 -41.74 -95.50 13.50
C THR A 8 -41.59 -95.33 15.02
N LEU A 9 -41.11 -94.17 15.48
CA LEU A 9 -40.96 -93.87 16.91
C LEU A 9 -42.23 -94.20 17.72
N ARG A 10 -43.41 -94.10 17.08
CA ARG A 10 -44.70 -94.48 17.66
C ARG A 10 -44.83 -95.98 17.94
N SER A 11 -44.45 -96.86 17.00
CA SER A 11 -44.55 -98.31 17.20
C SER A 11 -43.47 -98.87 18.13
N LEU A 12 -42.32 -98.19 18.29
CA LEU A 12 -41.33 -98.54 19.31
C LEU A 12 -41.86 -98.22 20.72
N CYS A 13 -42.54 -97.08 20.88
CA CYS A 13 -43.15 -96.70 22.15
C CYS A 13 -44.27 -97.63 22.61
N ASP A 14 -45.01 -98.29 21.69
CA ASP A 14 -46.12 -99.23 22.01
C ASP A 14 -45.63 -100.58 22.56
N SER A 15 -44.34 -100.88 22.43
CA SER A 15 -43.74 -102.15 22.87
C SER A 15 -43.21 -102.17 24.31
N PHE A 16 -43.27 -101.04 25.03
CA PHE A 16 -42.85 -100.94 26.44
C PHE A 16 -44.03 -101.15 27.41
N PRO A 17 -43.85 -101.87 28.54
CA PRO A 17 -44.87 -101.97 29.59
C PRO A 17 -45.32 -100.59 30.09
N SER A 18 -46.62 -100.42 30.35
CA SER A 18 -47.27 -99.17 30.81
C SER A 18 -46.43 -98.28 31.76
N PRO A 19 -45.81 -98.79 32.85
CA PRO A 19 -45.04 -97.95 33.76
C PRO A 19 -43.76 -97.34 33.14
N TYR A 20 -43.14 -97.98 32.14
CA TYR A 20 -41.95 -97.47 31.46
C TYR A 20 -42.29 -96.40 30.41
N ARG A 21 -43.41 -96.58 29.71
CA ARG A 21 -43.95 -95.59 28.77
C ARG A 21 -44.31 -94.29 29.49
N ASP A 22 -45.01 -94.39 30.61
CA ASP A 22 -45.43 -93.23 31.40
C ASP A 22 -44.22 -92.49 32.00
N ASN A 23 -43.16 -93.21 32.40
CA ASN A 23 -41.94 -92.59 32.90
C ASN A 23 -41.20 -91.79 31.80
N MET A 24 -41.10 -92.33 30.57
CA MET A 24 -40.48 -91.62 29.45
C MET A 24 -41.23 -90.34 29.05
N PHE A 25 -42.57 -90.37 29.06
CA PHE A 25 -43.38 -89.18 28.80
C PHE A 25 -43.22 -88.14 29.93
N ARG A 26 -43.19 -88.56 31.20
CA ARG A 26 -42.92 -87.66 32.33
C ARG A 26 -41.53 -87.03 32.26
N GLU A 27 -40.49 -87.80 31.95
CA GLU A 27 -39.13 -87.25 31.80
C GLU A 27 -39.03 -86.26 30.64
N ARG A 28 -39.71 -86.53 29.52
CA ARG A 28 -39.78 -85.59 28.39
C ARG A 28 -40.57 -84.33 28.76
N GLU A 29 -41.66 -84.46 29.49
CA GLU A 29 -42.47 -83.33 29.97
C GLU A 29 -41.69 -82.47 30.97
N ILE A 30 -40.92 -83.09 31.88
CA ILE A 30 -40.03 -82.39 32.81
C ILE A 30 -38.92 -81.64 32.04
N ARG A 31 -38.28 -82.27 31.04
CA ARG A 31 -37.28 -81.60 30.19
C ARG A 31 -37.86 -80.41 29.42
N LEU A 32 -39.02 -80.58 28.80
CA LEU A 32 -39.69 -79.49 28.08
C LEU A 32 -40.14 -78.36 29.01
N ARG A 33 -40.53 -78.67 30.26
CA ARG A 33 -40.80 -77.64 31.28
C ARG A 33 -39.54 -76.88 31.69
N ALA A 34 -38.42 -77.59 31.85
CA ALA A 34 -37.13 -76.98 32.17
C ALA A 34 -36.63 -76.07 31.02
N GLU A 35 -36.64 -76.59 29.78
CA GLU A 35 -36.28 -75.80 28.59
C GLU A 35 -37.19 -74.58 28.40
N ARG A 36 -38.50 -74.73 28.69
CA ARG A 36 -39.44 -73.61 28.65
C ARG A 36 -39.11 -72.56 29.72
N ALA A 37 -38.75 -72.97 30.93
CA ALA A 37 -38.36 -72.05 32.00
C ALA A 37 -37.08 -71.28 31.63
N ASP A 38 -36.06 -71.96 31.10
CA ASP A 38 -34.82 -71.32 30.64
C ASP A 38 -35.06 -70.31 29.50
N LEU A 39 -35.98 -70.63 28.58
CA LEU A 39 -36.41 -69.72 27.53
C LEU A 39 -37.20 -68.53 28.07
N GLU A 40 -38.07 -68.73 29.06
CA GLU A 40 -38.80 -67.65 29.75
C GLU A 40 -37.81 -66.69 30.44
N ASP A 41 -36.81 -67.21 31.16
CA ASP A 41 -35.73 -66.42 31.77
C ASP A 41 -34.92 -65.63 30.72
N THR A 42 -34.62 -66.27 29.58
CA THR A 42 -33.90 -65.63 28.47
C THR A 42 -34.72 -64.47 27.87
N ILE A 43 -36.03 -64.67 27.67
CA ILE A 43 -36.94 -63.63 27.17
C ILE A 43 -36.98 -62.45 28.14
N GLU A 44 -37.05 -62.71 29.45
CA GLU A 44 -37.09 -61.67 30.46
C GLU A 44 -35.78 -60.87 30.52
N SER A 45 -34.63 -61.54 30.41
CA SER A 45 -33.33 -60.87 30.28
C SER A 45 -33.24 -60.00 29.03
N LEU A 46 -33.76 -60.47 27.88
CA LEU A 46 -33.76 -59.70 26.64
C LEU A 46 -34.67 -58.48 26.71
N ARG A 47 -35.85 -58.59 27.34
CA ARG A 47 -36.74 -57.45 27.59
C ARG A 47 -36.09 -56.39 28.45
N ALA A 48 -35.42 -56.79 29.55
CA ALA A 48 -34.69 -55.87 30.39
C ALA A 48 -33.54 -55.16 29.64
N GLN A 49 -32.88 -55.85 28.70
CA GLN A 49 -31.85 -55.25 27.85
C GLN A 49 -32.43 -54.27 26.82
N ASP A 50 -33.58 -54.59 26.23
CA ASP A 50 -34.28 -53.70 25.30
C ASP A 50 -34.71 -52.41 26.00
N GLU A 51 -35.27 -52.52 27.21
CA GLU A 51 -35.69 -51.37 28.00
C GLU A 51 -34.52 -50.45 28.36
N ARG A 52 -33.39 -51.01 28.81
CA ARG A 52 -32.14 -50.24 29.03
C ARG A 52 -31.62 -49.59 27.75
N SER A 53 -31.79 -50.24 26.60
CA SER A 53 -31.36 -49.70 25.32
C SER A 53 -32.25 -48.53 24.89
N ASN A 54 -33.56 -48.63 25.12
CA ASN A 54 -34.55 -47.57 24.86
C ASN A 54 -34.32 -46.35 25.76
N GLU A 55 -34.02 -46.55 27.05
CA GLU A 55 -33.62 -45.47 27.96
C GLU A 55 -32.35 -44.75 27.45
N ARG A 56 -31.34 -45.52 27.02
CA ARG A 56 -30.10 -44.94 26.47
C ARG A 56 -30.32 -44.19 25.17
N ILE A 57 -31.25 -44.64 24.32
CA ILE A 57 -31.65 -43.92 23.10
C ILE A 57 -32.29 -42.58 23.48
N ALA A 58 -33.21 -42.56 24.43
CA ALA A 58 -33.88 -41.33 24.87
C ALA A 58 -32.88 -40.30 25.44
N ASP A 59 -31.91 -40.75 26.24
CA ASP A 59 -30.83 -39.88 26.75
C ASP A 59 -29.96 -39.31 25.63
N LEU A 60 -29.61 -40.13 24.64
CA LEU A 60 -28.83 -39.70 23.48
C LEU A 60 -29.61 -38.70 22.61
N GLU A 61 -30.91 -38.92 22.42
CA GLU A 61 -31.76 -37.98 21.69
C GLU A 61 -31.83 -36.62 22.39
N LYS A 62 -31.95 -36.62 23.73
CA LYS A 62 -31.90 -35.40 24.53
C LYS A 62 -30.56 -34.67 24.36
N ALA A 63 -29.45 -35.39 24.45
CA ALA A 63 -28.11 -34.82 24.26
C ALA A 63 -27.92 -34.24 22.85
N ILE A 64 -28.42 -34.92 21.81
CA ILE A 64 -28.38 -34.43 20.42
C ILE A 64 -29.16 -33.12 20.28
N GLN A 65 -30.34 -33.00 20.90
CA GLN A 65 -31.12 -31.76 20.84
C GLN A 65 -30.41 -30.61 21.55
N GLU A 66 -29.78 -30.87 22.69
CA GLU A 66 -29.01 -29.85 23.41
C GLU A 66 -27.80 -29.37 22.58
N LEU A 67 -27.06 -30.29 21.97
CA LEU A 67 -25.95 -29.96 21.07
C LEU A 67 -26.43 -29.18 19.84
N ARG A 68 -27.62 -29.45 19.31
CA ARG A 68 -28.20 -28.69 18.20
C ARG A 68 -28.47 -27.25 18.60
N ILE A 69 -29.02 -27.01 19.79
CA ILE A 69 -29.26 -25.65 20.29
C ILE A 69 -27.94 -24.91 20.45
N GLN A 70 -26.94 -25.54 21.07
CA GLN A 70 -25.60 -24.94 21.24
C GLN A 70 -24.91 -24.63 19.91
N LEU A 71 -25.09 -25.49 18.90
CA LEU A 71 -24.53 -25.25 17.57
C LEU A 71 -25.16 -24.00 16.93
N VAL A 72 -26.49 -23.84 17.03
CA VAL A 72 -27.19 -22.68 16.47
C VAL A 72 -26.77 -21.39 17.18
N THR A 73 -26.65 -21.40 18.52
CA THR A 73 -26.19 -20.21 19.26
C THR A 73 -24.76 -19.84 18.87
N SER A 74 -23.86 -20.82 18.77
CA SER A 74 -22.49 -20.59 18.33
C SER A 74 -22.42 -20.06 16.89
N GLN A 75 -23.27 -20.55 15.99
CA GLN A 75 -23.36 -20.02 14.61
C GLN A 75 -23.82 -18.56 14.58
N GLN A 76 -24.77 -18.19 15.43
CA GLN A 76 -25.26 -16.82 15.53
C GLN A 76 -24.20 -15.87 16.10
N GLU A 77 -23.47 -16.30 17.14
CA GLU A 77 -22.33 -15.55 17.69
C GLU A 77 -21.24 -15.33 16.65
N ARG A 78 -20.90 -16.37 15.88
CA ARG A 78 -19.93 -16.27 14.77
C ARG A 78 -20.39 -15.29 13.70
N ALA A 79 -21.67 -15.28 13.35
CA ALA A 79 -22.22 -14.32 12.38
C ALA A 79 -22.06 -12.87 12.87
N HIS A 80 -22.37 -12.62 14.14
CA HIS A 80 -22.21 -11.30 14.75
C HIS A 80 -20.75 -10.83 14.77
N VAL A 81 -19.83 -11.72 15.15
CA VAL A 81 -18.39 -11.42 15.14
C VAL A 81 -17.91 -11.09 13.73
N ASN A 82 -18.34 -11.83 12.71
CA ASN A 82 -17.97 -11.56 11.32
C ASN A 82 -18.45 -10.19 10.84
N GLU A 83 -19.65 -9.75 11.26
CA GLU A 83 -20.16 -8.42 10.95
C GLU A 83 -19.29 -7.32 11.59
N ILE A 84 -18.92 -7.48 12.87
CA ILE A 84 -18.02 -6.55 13.57
C ILE A 84 -16.66 -6.47 12.87
N ILE A 85 -16.11 -7.61 12.46
CA ILE A 85 -14.84 -7.67 11.71
C ILE A 85 -14.98 -6.95 10.37
N GLY A 86 -16.07 -7.17 9.63
CA GLY A 86 -16.35 -6.48 8.36
C GLY A 86 -16.40 -4.96 8.52
N ASN A 87 -17.12 -4.48 9.54
CA ASN A 87 -17.23 -3.05 9.84
C ASN A 87 -15.90 -2.43 10.31
N SER A 88 -15.09 -3.19 11.05
CA SER A 88 -13.77 -2.74 11.47
C SER A 88 -12.82 -2.67 10.27
N ASN A 89 -12.83 -3.68 9.40
CA ASN A 89 -12.00 -3.72 8.19
C ASN A 89 -12.34 -2.57 7.23
N SER A 90 -13.62 -2.26 7.03
CA SER A 90 -14.00 -1.12 6.18
C SER A 90 -13.50 0.22 6.75
N LYS A 91 -13.59 0.43 8.07
CA LYS A 91 -13.00 1.60 8.74
C LYS A 91 -11.48 1.66 8.58
N THR A 92 -10.78 0.54 8.78
CA THR A 92 -9.32 0.47 8.60
C THR A 92 -8.92 0.82 7.17
N THR A 93 -9.59 0.26 6.16
CA THR A 93 -9.28 0.58 4.75
C THR A 93 -9.52 2.05 4.41
N HIS A 94 -10.55 2.67 5.00
CA HIS A 94 -10.80 4.11 4.85
C HIS A 94 -9.68 4.94 5.47
N LEU A 95 -9.29 4.63 6.71
CA LEU A 95 -8.19 5.31 7.41
C LEU A 95 -6.85 5.15 6.67
N GLU A 96 -6.55 3.96 6.15
CA GLU A 96 -5.36 3.72 5.33
C GLU A 96 -5.32 4.59 4.07
N LYS A 97 -6.49 4.77 3.43
CA LYS A 97 -6.61 5.66 2.27
C LYS A 97 -6.31 7.10 2.66
N THR A 98 -6.92 7.61 3.73
CA THR A 98 -6.70 8.98 4.22
C THR A 98 -5.23 9.21 4.62
N ILE A 99 -4.60 8.25 5.30
CA ILE A 99 -3.17 8.34 5.66
C ILE A 99 -2.30 8.43 4.39
N ARG A 100 -2.64 7.70 3.34
CA ARG A 100 -1.90 7.75 2.07
C ARG A 100 -2.02 9.12 1.40
N GLU A 101 -3.23 9.68 1.34
CA GLU A 101 -3.50 11.01 0.79
C GLU A 101 -2.75 12.10 1.56
N LEU A 102 -2.81 12.07 2.90
CA LEU A 102 -2.07 13.02 3.75
C LEU A 102 -0.55 12.90 3.58
N ARG A 103 -0.02 11.69 3.38
CA ARG A 103 1.42 11.49 3.10
C ARG A 103 1.83 12.10 1.77
N THR A 104 0.99 11.99 0.74
CA THR A 104 1.27 12.62 -0.55
C THR A 104 1.25 14.14 -0.46
N GLU A 105 0.25 14.70 0.23
CA GLU A 105 0.17 16.15 0.46
C GLU A 105 1.37 16.68 1.26
N LEU A 106 1.81 15.94 2.29
CA LEU A 106 2.97 16.31 3.07
C LEU A 106 4.26 16.28 2.25
N SER A 107 4.43 15.26 1.40
CA SER A 107 5.58 15.15 0.49
C SER A 107 5.64 16.32 -0.48
N ASP A 108 4.49 16.69 -1.07
CA ASP A 108 4.39 17.85 -1.96
C ASP A 108 4.74 19.14 -1.23
N PHE A 109 4.21 19.32 0.00
CA PHE A 109 4.53 20.48 0.82
C PHE A 109 6.03 20.57 1.15
N GLN A 110 6.66 19.45 1.51
CA GLN A 110 8.10 19.38 1.78
C GLN A 110 8.93 19.72 0.54
N GLN A 111 8.55 19.21 -0.63
CA GLN A 111 9.22 19.53 -1.88
C GLN A 111 9.15 21.03 -2.19
N ARG A 112 7.98 21.65 -1.98
CA ARG A 112 7.79 23.10 -2.16
C ARG A 112 8.63 23.91 -1.17
N ALA A 113 8.64 23.52 0.09
CA ALA A 113 9.44 24.18 1.12
C ALA A 113 10.94 24.10 0.84
N ASN A 114 11.42 22.93 0.43
CA ASN A 114 12.84 22.73 0.05
C ASN A 114 13.24 23.57 -1.16
N GLY A 115 12.36 23.68 -2.17
CA GLY A 115 12.60 24.54 -3.33
C GLY A 115 12.75 26.02 -2.95
N LEU A 116 11.90 26.51 -2.03
CA LEU A 116 11.98 27.88 -1.52
C LEU A 116 13.23 28.12 -0.65
N LEU A 117 13.59 27.15 0.20
CA LEU A 117 14.79 27.23 1.04
C LEU A 117 16.05 27.32 0.17
N HIS A 118 16.15 26.45 -0.84
CA HIS A 118 17.27 26.47 -1.77
C HIS A 118 17.37 27.81 -2.52
N ALA A 119 16.24 28.34 -3.01
CA ALA A 119 16.23 29.65 -3.65
C ALA A 119 16.69 30.79 -2.71
N HIS A 120 16.35 30.70 -1.42
CA HIS A 120 16.80 31.67 -0.42
C HIS A 120 18.32 31.58 -0.16
N GLU A 121 18.87 30.37 -0.07
CA GLU A 121 20.32 30.16 0.06
C GLU A 121 21.09 30.71 -1.14
N GLN A 122 20.63 30.39 -2.36
CA GLN A 122 21.23 30.91 -3.58
C GLN A 122 21.14 32.44 -3.66
N LYS A 123 20.00 33.02 -3.27
CA LYS A 123 19.84 34.48 -3.13
C LYS A 123 20.91 35.07 -2.20
N HIS A 124 21.07 34.50 -1.01
CA HIS A 124 22.03 35.01 -0.04
C HIS A 124 23.48 34.90 -0.54
N GLN A 125 23.82 33.82 -1.25
CA GLN A 125 25.12 33.66 -1.89
C GLN A 125 25.37 34.74 -2.96
N CYS A 126 24.39 35.01 -3.83
CA CYS A 126 24.46 36.10 -4.82
C CYS A 126 24.72 37.46 -4.17
N GLU A 127 23.96 37.79 -3.12
CA GLU A 127 24.11 39.06 -2.40
C GLU A 127 25.49 39.18 -1.76
N THR A 128 26.00 38.09 -1.20
CA THR A 128 27.33 38.04 -0.57
C THR A 128 28.45 38.25 -1.59
N LEU A 129 28.39 37.56 -2.73
CA LEU A 129 29.36 37.73 -3.83
C LEU A 129 29.35 39.17 -4.35
N TYR A 130 28.16 39.73 -4.53
CA TYR A 130 27.99 41.11 -4.99
C TYR A 130 28.57 42.12 -3.99
N ALA A 131 28.28 41.96 -2.70
CA ALA A 131 28.81 42.83 -1.65
C ALA A 131 30.35 42.73 -1.52
N ALA A 132 30.92 41.57 -1.81
CA ALA A 132 32.36 41.37 -1.85
C ALA A 132 33.04 41.93 -3.13
N GLY A 133 32.26 42.47 -4.08
CA GLY A 133 32.76 43.05 -5.33
C GLY A 133 32.95 42.04 -6.47
N HIS A 134 32.59 40.77 -6.25
CA HIS A 134 32.64 39.69 -7.25
C HIS A 134 31.38 39.72 -8.13
N VAL A 135 31.17 40.83 -8.85
CA VAL A 135 29.93 41.08 -9.60
C VAL A 135 29.76 40.12 -10.78
N HIS A 136 30.85 39.67 -11.40
CA HIS A 136 30.80 38.64 -12.45
C HIS A 136 30.31 37.29 -11.93
N ASP A 137 30.84 36.86 -10.78
CA ASP A 137 30.45 35.60 -10.16
C ASP A 137 28.99 35.67 -9.68
N ALA A 138 28.58 36.80 -9.09
CA ALA A 138 27.19 37.06 -8.71
C ALA A 138 26.24 37.02 -9.92
N ALA A 139 26.63 37.61 -11.05
CA ALA A 139 25.85 37.57 -12.30
C ALA A 139 25.70 36.15 -12.85
N GLN A 140 26.75 35.33 -12.76
CA GLN A 140 26.67 33.93 -13.14
C GLN A 140 25.71 33.15 -12.23
N THR A 141 25.82 33.32 -10.91
CA THR A 141 24.90 32.66 -9.97
C THR A 141 23.45 33.11 -10.20
N LEU A 142 23.20 34.38 -10.55
CA LEU A 142 21.85 34.86 -10.93
C LEU A 142 21.29 34.16 -12.17
N LEU A 143 22.12 33.95 -13.21
CA LEU A 143 21.71 33.21 -14.40
C LEU A 143 21.37 31.76 -14.06
N GLU A 144 22.20 31.12 -13.24
CA GLU A 144 21.94 29.76 -12.76
C GLU A 144 20.61 29.69 -12.00
N ILE A 145 20.38 30.59 -11.04
CA ILE A 145 19.11 30.70 -10.31
C ILE A 145 17.92 30.83 -11.28
N THR A 146 18.01 31.74 -12.24
CA THR A 146 16.92 32.03 -13.18
C THR A 146 16.59 30.81 -14.05
N ASN A 147 17.61 30.03 -14.41
CA ASN A 147 17.46 28.82 -15.21
C ASN A 147 16.98 27.60 -14.39
N THR A 148 17.37 27.48 -13.12
CA THR A 148 17.02 26.34 -12.26
C THR A 148 15.76 26.55 -11.43
N MET A 149 15.16 27.74 -11.48
CA MET A 149 13.96 28.07 -10.72
C MET A 149 12.76 27.18 -11.06
N THR A 150 12.21 26.55 -10.02
CA THR A 150 10.96 25.78 -10.14
C THR A 150 9.76 26.70 -10.35
N SER A 151 8.64 26.12 -10.81
CA SER A 151 7.38 26.85 -10.99
C SER A 151 6.91 27.57 -9.74
N GLU A 152 7.14 26.98 -8.57
CA GLU A 152 6.71 27.51 -7.28
C GLU A 152 7.56 28.71 -6.87
N VAL A 153 8.87 28.64 -7.09
CA VAL A 153 9.77 29.77 -6.84
C VAL A 153 9.43 30.92 -7.78
N ARG A 154 9.14 30.63 -9.06
CA ARG A 154 8.72 31.64 -10.04
C ARG A 154 7.37 32.28 -9.69
N ALA A 155 6.47 31.55 -9.04
CA ALA A 155 5.21 32.10 -8.54
C ALA A 155 5.38 32.96 -7.29
N ASN A 156 6.54 32.91 -6.61
CA ASN A 156 6.81 33.72 -5.44
C ASN A 156 7.17 35.15 -5.84
N ARG A 157 6.21 36.05 -5.66
CA ARG A 157 6.34 37.47 -6.01
C ARG A 157 7.54 38.15 -5.35
N LEU A 158 7.84 37.87 -4.08
CA LEU A 158 8.95 38.52 -3.37
C LEU A 158 10.31 38.14 -3.98
N ILE A 159 10.45 36.90 -4.43
CA ILE A 159 11.68 36.43 -5.09
C ILE A 159 11.79 37.03 -6.49
N MET A 160 10.69 37.11 -7.23
CA MET A 160 10.67 37.71 -8.56
C MET A 160 10.92 39.22 -8.54
N ASP A 161 10.34 39.95 -7.59
CA ASP A 161 10.57 41.38 -7.41
C ASP A 161 12.05 41.63 -7.05
N TRP A 162 12.60 40.83 -6.13
CA TRP A 162 14.05 40.87 -5.82
C TRP A 162 14.92 40.56 -7.03
N LEU A 163 14.60 39.51 -7.81
CA LEU A 163 15.37 39.17 -9.01
C LEU A 163 15.40 40.33 -10.01
N ALA A 164 14.27 40.98 -10.26
CA ALA A 164 14.20 42.09 -11.21
C ALA A 164 15.05 43.28 -10.76
N GLU A 165 14.93 43.68 -9.49
CA GLU A 165 15.70 44.78 -8.91
C GLU A 165 17.20 44.45 -8.87
N PHE A 166 17.55 43.26 -8.39
CA PHE A 166 18.94 42.84 -8.22
C PHE A 166 19.66 42.62 -9.55
N THR A 167 18.95 42.06 -10.56
CA THR A 167 19.48 41.92 -11.92
C THR A 167 19.77 43.28 -12.54
N THR A 168 18.87 44.25 -12.37
CA THR A 168 19.07 45.63 -12.85
C THR A 168 20.28 46.29 -12.17
N GLY A 169 20.44 46.08 -10.86
CA GLY A 169 21.61 46.53 -10.10
C GLY A 169 22.92 45.94 -10.62
N CYS A 170 22.96 44.62 -10.85
CA CYS A 170 24.12 43.93 -11.41
C CYS A 170 24.50 44.45 -12.80
N ILE A 171 23.52 44.63 -13.69
CA ILE A 171 23.72 45.18 -15.03
C ILE A 171 24.38 46.58 -14.95
N SER A 172 23.84 47.48 -14.10
CA SER A 172 24.38 48.83 -13.96
C SER A 172 25.81 48.84 -13.43
N THR A 173 26.11 47.97 -12.47
CA THR A 173 27.46 47.85 -11.90
C THR A 173 28.45 47.25 -12.91
N LEU A 174 28.02 46.26 -13.70
CA LEU A 174 28.84 45.70 -14.78
C LEU A 174 29.10 46.73 -15.88
N GLU A 175 28.08 47.52 -16.26
CA GLU A 175 28.22 48.61 -17.23
C GLU A 175 29.24 49.65 -16.77
N THR A 176 29.09 50.17 -15.55
CA THR A 176 30.02 51.17 -15.00
C THR A 176 31.44 50.62 -14.82
N THR A 177 31.57 49.33 -14.51
CA THR A 177 32.86 48.64 -14.45
C THR A 177 33.48 48.49 -15.85
N GLY A 178 32.68 48.15 -16.85
CA GLY A 178 33.07 48.12 -18.26
C GLY A 178 33.55 49.49 -18.75
N ASP A 179 32.80 50.55 -18.46
CA ASP A 179 33.15 51.93 -18.83
C ASP A 179 34.49 52.35 -18.20
N ARG A 180 34.69 52.06 -16.92
CA ARG A 180 35.98 52.33 -16.24
C ARG A 180 37.14 51.57 -16.87
N ARG A 181 36.95 50.29 -17.23
CA ARG A 181 37.98 49.45 -17.85
C ARG A 181 38.30 49.91 -19.28
N SER A 182 37.28 50.27 -20.05
CA SER A 182 37.44 50.87 -21.39
C SER A 182 38.27 52.14 -21.32
N ASN A 183 37.96 53.05 -20.38
CA ASN A 183 38.70 54.30 -20.20
C ASN A 183 40.14 54.09 -19.70
N ALA A 184 40.43 52.94 -19.11
CA ALA A 184 41.78 52.52 -18.71
C ALA A 184 42.49 51.69 -19.80
N GLU A 185 41.96 51.65 -21.02
CA GLU A 185 42.48 50.88 -22.17
C GLU A 185 42.57 49.36 -21.93
N LYS A 186 41.82 48.86 -20.94
CA LYS A 186 41.69 47.43 -20.61
C LYS A 186 40.53 46.80 -21.39
N HIS A 187 40.63 46.80 -22.71
CA HIS A 187 39.53 46.47 -23.62
C HIS A 187 38.96 45.05 -23.42
N GLU A 188 39.79 44.04 -23.15
CA GLU A 188 39.32 42.65 -22.91
C GLU A 188 38.53 42.51 -21.61
N GLU A 189 38.99 43.17 -20.53
CA GLU A 189 38.27 43.17 -19.27
C GLU A 189 36.94 43.95 -19.38
N ALA A 190 36.90 45.00 -20.21
CA ALA A 190 35.70 45.76 -20.51
C ALA A 190 34.69 44.93 -21.33
N LEU A 191 35.15 44.22 -22.36
CA LEU A 191 34.35 43.28 -23.14
C LEU A 191 33.72 42.21 -22.26
N THR A 192 34.50 41.66 -21.32
CA THR A 192 34.00 40.67 -20.37
C THR A 192 32.88 41.26 -19.51
N SER A 193 33.02 42.49 -19.01
CA SER A 193 31.96 43.16 -18.25
C SER A 193 30.68 43.40 -19.06
N TYR A 194 30.80 43.93 -20.28
CA TYR A 194 29.64 44.19 -21.13
C TYR A 194 28.96 42.90 -21.59
N SER A 195 29.72 41.85 -21.89
CA SER A 195 29.18 40.54 -22.27
C SER A 195 28.38 39.92 -21.12
N THR A 196 28.91 39.95 -19.90
CA THR A 196 28.18 39.48 -18.72
C THR A 196 26.91 40.31 -18.49
N ALA A 197 26.97 41.64 -18.63
CA ALA A 197 25.80 42.50 -18.50
C ALA A 197 24.70 42.17 -19.54
N LEU A 198 25.09 41.91 -20.79
CA LEU A 198 24.17 41.52 -21.87
C LEU A 198 23.52 40.15 -21.62
N SER A 199 24.25 39.21 -21.01
CA SER A 199 23.71 37.87 -20.69
C SER A 199 22.56 37.91 -19.68
N LEU A 200 22.49 38.95 -18.83
CA LEU A 200 21.42 39.18 -17.86
C LEU A 200 20.14 39.77 -18.48
N THR A 201 20.03 39.82 -19.81
CA THR A 201 18.85 40.34 -20.55
C THR A 201 18.42 41.75 -20.08
N PRO A 202 19.27 42.76 -20.24
CA PRO A 202 18.98 44.12 -19.80
C PRO A 202 17.78 44.72 -20.53
N SER A 203 17.02 45.57 -19.84
CA SER A 203 15.84 46.25 -20.41
C SER A 203 16.17 47.13 -21.63
N ASN A 204 17.40 47.63 -21.72
CA ASN A 204 17.91 48.34 -22.88
C ASN A 204 19.23 47.71 -23.35
N PRO A 205 19.17 46.62 -24.14
CA PRO A 205 20.38 45.92 -24.58
C PRO A 205 21.17 46.74 -25.60
N ASN A 206 20.52 47.62 -26.36
CA ASN A 206 21.12 48.35 -27.48
C ASN A 206 22.28 49.24 -27.03
N THR A 207 22.13 49.94 -25.91
CA THR A 207 23.21 50.79 -25.36
C THR A 207 24.44 49.96 -24.99
N LEU A 208 24.24 48.83 -24.31
CA LEU A 208 25.32 47.93 -23.92
C LEU A 208 25.95 47.24 -25.14
N LEU A 209 25.15 46.90 -26.15
CA LEU A 209 25.61 46.23 -27.35
C LEU A 209 26.45 47.16 -28.23
N LEU A 210 26.12 48.46 -28.28
CA LEU A 210 26.94 49.48 -28.92
C LEU A 210 28.27 49.70 -28.17
N LYS A 211 28.24 49.77 -26.83
CA LYS A 211 29.45 49.85 -26.00
C LYS A 211 30.36 48.64 -26.20
N TRP A 212 29.79 47.44 -26.20
CA TRP A 212 30.50 46.19 -26.49
C TRP A 212 31.11 46.22 -27.90
N ALA A 213 30.33 46.57 -28.92
CA ALA A 213 30.78 46.62 -30.31
C ALA A 213 31.93 47.62 -30.53
N SER A 214 31.94 48.75 -29.80
CA SER A 214 33.05 49.71 -29.88
C SER A 214 34.36 49.11 -29.37
N GLN A 215 34.32 48.33 -28.28
CA GLN A 215 35.50 47.65 -27.75
C GLN A 215 36.00 46.55 -28.69
N VAL A 216 35.08 45.81 -29.33
CA VAL A 216 35.44 44.79 -30.34
C VAL A 216 36.12 45.42 -31.56
N LEU A 217 35.65 46.60 -31.99
CA LEU A 217 36.28 47.35 -33.08
C LEU A 217 37.70 47.79 -32.73
N ILE A 218 37.92 48.28 -31.49
CA ILE A 218 39.25 48.68 -30.99
C ILE A 218 40.22 47.48 -30.94
N ARG A 219 39.70 46.28 -30.62
CA ARG A 219 40.46 45.02 -30.67
C ARG A 219 40.82 44.57 -32.10
N GLY A 220 40.25 45.20 -33.14
CA GLY A 220 40.56 44.92 -34.54
C GLY A 220 39.63 43.90 -35.21
N SER A 221 38.53 43.49 -34.57
CA SER A 221 37.54 42.56 -35.13
C SER A 221 36.35 43.29 -35.75
N ALA A 222 36.59 43.97 -36.87
CA ALA A 222 35.57 44.81 -37.52
C ALA A 222 34.30 44.03 -37.93
N ASN A 223 34.44 42.76 -38.32
CA ASN A 223 33.31 41.92 -38.71
C ASN A 223 32.38 41.59 -37.54
N GLU A 224 32.92 41.26 -36.36
CA GLU A 224 32.10 40.98 -35.16
C GLU A 224 31.40 42.25 -34.65
N ALA A 225 32.10 43.39 -34.68
CA ALA A 225 31.53 44.68 -34.33
C ALA A 225 30.38 45.08 -35.29
N LEU A 226 30.55 44.85 -36.60
CA LEU A 226 29.51 45.08 -37.61
C LEU A 226 28.28 44.19 -37.40
N CYS A 227 28.48 42.89 -37.12
CA CYS A 227 27.37 41.98 -36.84
C CYS A 227 26.58 42.40 -35.58
N ALA A 228 27.26 42.86 -34.54
CA ALA A 228 26.62 43.37 -33.34
C ALA A 228 25.84 44.66 -33.62
N ALA A 229 26.44 45.64 -34.30
CA ALA A 229 25.76 46.87 -34.70
C ALA A 229 24.55 46.61 -35.59
N TYR A 230 24.63 45.64 -36.50
CA TYR A 230 23.52 45.23 -37.35
C TYR A 230 22.33 44.70 -36.53
N LYS A 231 22.58 43.93 -35.47
CA LYS A 231 21.53 43.47 -34.54
C LYS A 231 20.83 44.63 -33.82
N VAL A 232 21.52 45.74 -33.54
CA VAL A 232 20.89 46.93 -32.92
C VAL A 232 20.03 47.71 -33.92
N CYS A 233 20.48 47.82 -35.18
CA CYS A 233 19.81 48.64 -36.18
C CYS A 233 18.60 47.97 -36.85
N PHE A 234 18.51 46.64 -36.80
CA PHE A 234 17.51 45.86 -37.55
C PHE A 234 16.70 44.84 -36.72
N ALA A 235 16.78 44.88 -35.39
CA ALA A 235 15.92 44.12 -34.47
C ALA A 235 14.78 45.00 -33.93
#